data_AF-A0A166MRF2-F1
#
_entry.id   AF-A0A166MRF2-F1
#
_cell.length_a   1.000
_cell.length_b   1.000
_cell.length_c   1.000
_cell.angle_alpha   90.00
_cell.angle_beta   90.00
_cell.angle_gamma   90.00
#
_symmetry.space_group_name_H-M   'P 1'
#
loop_
_entity.id
_entity.type
_entity.pdbx_description
1 polymer ?
#
loop_
_entity_poly.entity_id
_entity_poly.type
_entity_poly.pdbx_seq_one_letter_code
_entity_poly.pdbx_strand_id
1 'polypeptide(L)'
;MSQSQALAIIPIDGPSELVRVIQNGPGMHLNLAFSAGGVYVEAAARKYAKLFGSGPVPATKAIETFLDDSAKRLAILDELFVLRGCSTAEHSAPTAGPRNAPKRSKDVVALKKLCEKVLKYARSSELPDTQLSAFKGIVMLTTRYIGIRLLFVELLSSGKRTAPPSQSDLARSWRQGSPGDKEYDFFLDYAAYCVTGPDEITVIVESLKPSSFGDFVDSSCVSERLSNWINNTLAATELSRLVAVRYLAGILELPSFWRRRIHNDLHTLTDVLCLVSIRLIEDLAADSEKRNVIVIDDLVMLDLEGINALIFVSLDRCPLRELPVENIRTASSLATAGKLIKRLQTDRAIALFPEASERAGKFLPRPETDAAIDATDIESMAPHHEPPPAQSTYDFNNLTDDILNIMGVTGAGKGLVGHL
;
A
#
# COMPACT_ATOMS: atom_id res chain seq x y z
N MET A 1 -79.82 17.64 7.73
CA MET A 1 -79.85 18.75 6.74
C MET A 1 -78.39 19.13 6.46
N SER A 2 -77.71 18.39 5.59
CA SER A 2 -77.52 18.67 4.15
C SER A 2 -77.03 20.09 3.87
N GLN A 3 -75.70 20.26 3.81
CA GLN A 3 -75.05 21.22 2.92
C GLN A 3 -73.80 20.57 2.33
N SER A 4 -73.91 20.24 1.04
CA SER A 4 -72.82 19.85 0.16
C SER A 4 -71.92 21.06 -0.10
N GLN A 5 -70.62 20.94 0.19
CA GLN A 5 -69.60 21.79 -0.42
C GLN A 5 -68.85 20.95 -1.45
N ALA A 6 -69.16 21.21 -2.72
CA ALA A 6 -68.40 20.71 -3.86
C ALA A 6 -67.10 21.52 -3.97
N LEU A 7 -65.97 20.88 -3.67
CA LEU A 7 -64.65 21.40 -4.02
C LEU A 7 -64.41 21.12 -5.50
N ALA A 8 -64.46 22.16 -6.31
CA ALA A 8 -64.01 22.12 -7.70
C ALA A 8 -62.48 21.97 -7.72
N ILE A 9 -62.00 20.81 -8.14
CA ILE A 9 -60.60 20.57 -8.49
C ILE A 9 -60.40 21.15 -9.89
N ILE A 10 -59.64 22.23 -10.00
CA ILE A 10 -59.12 22.73 -11.28
C ILE A 10 -57.81 21.97 -11.56
N PRO A 11 -57.72 21.18 -12.64
CA PRO A 11 -56.44 20.63 -13.06
C PRO A 11 -55.63 21.74 -13.74
N ILE A 12 -54.51 22.12 -13.15
CA ILE A 12 -53.49 22.95 -13.81
C ILE A 12 -52.53 21.98 -14.50
N ASP A 13 -52.88 21.57 -15.71
CA ASP A 13 -51.97 20.90 -16.63
C ASP A 13 -51.12 21.95 -17.36
N GLY A 14 -49.81 21.87 -17.14
CA GLY A 14 -48.82 22.61 -17.92
C GLY A 14 -47.43 22.44 -17.33
N PRO A 15 -46.45 21.88 -18.07
CA PRO A 15 -45.06 21.91 -17.64
C PRO A 15 -44.62 23.37 -17.60
N SER A 16 -44.49 23.90 -16.39
CA SER A 16 -43.77 25.15 -16.17
C SER A 16 -42.30 24.84 -16.43
N GLU A 17 -41.85 24.94 -17.68
CA GLU A 17 -40.45 25.21 -17.96
C GLU A 17 -40.11 26.52 -17.26
N LEU A 18 -39.68 26.41 -16.01
CA LEU A 18 -38.89 27.42 -15.35
C LEU A 18 -37.58 27.49 -16.15
N VAL A 19 -37.63 28.25 -17.24
CA VAL A 19 -36.47 28.82 -17.88
C VAL A 19 -35.75 29.57 -16.76
N ARG A 20 -34.78 28.89 -16.15
CA ARG A 20 -33.73 29.54 -15.37
C ARG A 20 -33.10 30.51 -16.34
N VAL A 21 -33.54 31.76 -16.29
CA VAL A 21 -32.81 32.89 -16.84
C VAL A 21 -31.51 32.89 -16.04
N ILE A 22 -30.50 32.21 -16.59
CA ILE A 22 -29.14 32.30 -16.10
C ILE A 22 -28.79 33.78 -16.29
N GLN A 23 -28.79 34.53 -15.18
CA GLN A 23 -28.30 35.90 -15.14
C GLN A 23 -26.79 35.86 -15.42
N ASN A 24 -26.45 35.72 -16.71
CA ASN A 24 -25.10 35.85 -17.24
C ASN A 24 -24.71 37.34 -17.27
N GLY A 25 -24.71 37.98 -16.10
CA GLY A 25 -24.26 39.36 -15.97
C GLY A 25 -22.74 39.45 -16.18
N PRO A 26 -22.22 40.63 -16.55
CA PRO A 26 -20.77 40.85 -16.67
C PRO A 26 -19.97 40.48 -15.41
N GLY A 27 -20.60 40.51 -14.23
CA GLY A 27 -20.02 40.02 -12.97
C GLY A 27 -19.74 38.52 -12.96
N MET A 28 -20.53 37.70 -13.66
CA MET A 28 -20.30 36.25 -13.75
C MET A 28 -19.10 35.93 -14.65
N HIS A 29 -18.93 36.68 -15.75
CA HIS A 29 -17.75 36.56 -16.61
C HIS A 29 -16.47 37.00 -15.90
N LEU A 30 -16.53 38.04 -15.07
CA LEU A 30 -15.41 38.43 -14.20
C LEU A 30 -15.10 37.37 -13.14
N ASN A 31 -16.11 36.78 -12.51
CA ASN A 31 -15.91 35.70 -11.53
C ASN A 31 -15.31 34.44 -12.17
N LEU A 32 -15.77 34.07 -13.38
CA LEU A 32 -15.20 32.98 -14.17
C LEU A 32 -13.76 33.28 -14.59
N ALA A 33 -13.46 34.51 -15.02
CA ALA A 33 -12.11 34.93 -15.38
C ALA A 33 -11.17 34.98 -14.16
N PHE A 34 -11.65 35.43 -12.99
CA PHE A 34 -10.89 35.40 -11.74
C PHE A 34 -10.66 33.97 -11.24
N SER A 35 -11.67 33.10 -11.35
CA SER A 35 -11.54 31.69 -11.00
C SER A 35 -10.56 30.98 -11.93
N ALA A 36 -10.65 31.22 -13.24
CA ALA A 36 -9.72 30.68 -14.22
C ALA A 36 -8.29 31.21 -14.01
N GLY A 37 -8.13 32.52 -13.79
CA GLY A 37 -6.84 33.14 -13.46
C GLY A 37 -6.24 32.64 -12.15
N GLY A 38 -7.09 32.39 -11.15
CA GLY A 38 -6.72 31.80 -9.87
C GLY A 38 -6.06 30.43 -10.03
N VAL A 39 -6.60 29.57 -10.90
CA VAL A 39 -6.01 28.26 -11.20
C VAL A 39 -4.59 28.38 -11.77
N TYR A 40 -4.32 29.36 -12.64
CA TYR A 40 -2.97 29.57 -13.20
C TYR A 40 -1.99 30.11 -12.16
N VAL A 41 -2.41 31.06 -11.33
CA VAL A 41 -1.58 31.61 -10.24
C VAL A 41 -1.30 30.53 -9.20
N GLU A 42 -2.29 29.72 -8.85
CA GLU A 42 -2.14 28.59 -7.94
C GLU A 42 -1.22 27.51 -8.51
N ALA A 43 -1.39 27.13 -9.77
CA ALA A 43 -0.51 26.18 -10.44
C ALA A 43 0.94 26.69 -10.50
N ALA A 44 1.14 27.98 -10.80
CA ALA A 44 2.44 28.62 -10.75
C ALA A 44 3.02 28.60 -9.33
N ALA A 45 2.24 28.99 -8.32
CA ALA A 45 2.66 28.96 -6.92
C ALA A 45 3.01 27.54 -6.44
N ARG A 46 2.23 26.52 -6.81
CA ARG A 46 2.53 25.09 -6.55
C ARG A 46 3.84 24.68 -7.25
N LYS A 47 4.07 25.11 -8.50
CA LYS A 47 5.31 24.85 -9.24
C LYS A 47 6.51 25.51 -8.57
N TYR A 48 6.39 26.76 -8.09
CA TYR A 48 7.44 27.43 -7.34
C TYR A 48 7.67 26.78 -5.98
N ALA A 49 6.62 26.43 -5.23
CA ALA A 49 6.74 25.72 -3.96
C ALA A 49 7.50 24.40 -4.13
N LYS A 50 7.21 23.64 -5.19
CA LYS A 50 7.97 22.44 -5.57
C LYS A 50 9.44 22.75 -5.86
N LEU A 51 9.71 23.85 -6.58
CA LEU A 51 11.06 24.32 -6.90
C LEU A 51 11.86 24.71 -5.64
N PHE A 52 11.19 25.26 -4.63
CA PHE A 52 11.76 25.65 -3.34
C PHE A 52 11.70 24.53 -2.29
N GLY A 53 11.36 23.29 -2.68
CA GLY A 53 11.27 22.16 -1.75
C GLY A 53 10.27 22.38 -0.60
N SER A 54 9.25 23.19 -0.83
CA SER A 54 8.21 23.55 0.13
C SER A 54 6.92 22.80 -0.19
N GLY A 55 6.25 22.29 0.84
CA GLY A 55 5.02 21.53 0.72
C GLY A 55 5.09 20.15 1.39
N PRO A 56 3.94 19.46 1.48
CA PRO A 56 3.84 18.16 2.16
C PRO A 56 4.67 17.07 1.49
N VAL A 57 4.65 16.99 0.14
CA VAL A 57 5.41 15.97 -0.60
C VAL A 57 6.93 16.13 -0.40
N PRO A 58 7.54 17.32 -0.62
CA PRO A 58 8.96 17.51 -0.28
C PRO A 58 9.29 17.26 1.19
N ALA A 59 8.40 17.63 2.13
CA ALA A 59 8.62 17.41 3.55
C ALA A 59 8.65 15.91 3.91
N THR A 60 7.72 15.12 3.35
CA THR A 60 7.70 13.67 3.47
C THR A 60 8.95 13.06 2.86
N LYS A 61 9.31 13.48 1.64
CA LYS A 61 10.52 12.99 0.94
C LYS A 61 11.80 13.32 1.71
N ALA A 62 11.86 14.45 2.40
CA ALA A 62 13.00 14.79 3.25
C ALA A 62 13.18 13.80 4.42
N ILE A 63 12.10 13.24 4.95
CA ILE A 63 12.17 12.17 5.96
C ILE A 63 12.65 10.87 5.34
N GLU A 64 12.14 10.52 4.16
CA GLU A 64 12.62 9.34 3.43
C GLU A 64 14.11 9.43 3.12
N THR A 65 14.58 10.56 2.59
CA THR A 65 16.01 10.81 2.36
C THR A 65 16.82 10.78 3.65
N PHE A 66 16.26 11.26 4.77
CA PHE A 66 16.92 11.19 6.07
C PHE A 66 17.11 9.74 6.57
N LEU A 67 16.25 8.82 6.12
CA LEU A 67 16.20 7.40 6.48
C LEU A 67 16.64 6.48 5.33
N ASP A 68 17.25 7.02 4.26
CA ASP A 68 17.64 6.24 3.08
C ASP A 68 18.76 5.24 3.40
N ASP A 69 19.68 5.62 4.29
CA ASP A 69 20.69 4.70 4.80
C ASP A 69 20.07 3.64 5.72
N SER A 70 20.14 2.38 5.29
CA SER A 70 19.47 1.27 5.98
C SER A 70 19.99 1.03 7.41
N ALA A 71 21.28 1.24 7.67
CA ALA A 71 21.86 1.01 8.99
C ALA A 71 21.48 2.13 9.96
N LYS A 72 21.59 3.38 9.51
CA LYS A 72 21.14 4.58 10.23
C LYS A 72 19.65 4.51 10.52
N ARG A 73 18.83 4.16 9.51
CA ARG A 73 17.39 3.96 9.66
C ARG A 73 17.09 2.98 10.77
N LEU A 74 17.67 1.78 10.72
CA LEU A 74 17.44 0.76 11.75
C LEU A 74 17.84 1.23 13.15
N ALA A 75 18.99 1.90 13.28
CA ALA A 75 19.45 2.43 14.57
C ALA A 75 18.48 3.47 15.15
N ILE A 76 17.94 4.37 14.32
CA ILE A 76 16.95 5.36 14.74
C ILE A 76 15.64 4.68 15.17
N LEU A 77 15.14 3.72 14.39
CA LEU A 77 13.88 3.03 14.73
C LEU A 77 14.02 2.22 16.03
N ASP A 78 15.17 1.57 16.24
CA ASP A 78 15.50 0.90 17.51
C ASP A 78 15.60 1.88 18.69
N GLU A 79 16.14 3.09 18.48
CA GLU A 79 16.16 4.14 19.51
C GLU A 79 14.74 4.61 19.86
N LEU A 80 13.88 4.84 18.85
CA LEU A 80 12.48 5.20 19.06
C LEU A 80 11.73 4.13 19.86
N PHE A 81 12.01 2.85 19.61
CA PHE A 81 11.47 1.74 20.41
C PHE A 81 11.88 1.84 21.89
N VAL A 82 13.16 2.09 22.18
CA VAL A 82 13.66 2.25 23.56
C VAL A 82 13.01 3.47 24.24
N LEU A 83 12.89 4.58 23.53
CA LEU A 83 12.27 5.81 24.05
C LEU A 83 10.79 5.60 24.40
N ARG A 84 10.06 4.80 23.62
CA ARG A 84 8.66 4.42 23.90
C ARG A 84 8.55 3.62 25.20
N GLY A 85 9.41 2.62 25.41
CA GLY A 85 9.37 1.74 26.58
C GLY A 85 9.62 2.48 27.92
N CYS A 86 10.28 3.63 27.89
CA CYS A 86 10.41 4.50 29.06
C CYS A 86 9.13 5.29 29.39
N SER A 87 8.21 5.48 28.44
CA SER A 87 6.98 6.26 28.64
C SER A 87 5.83 5.45 29.23
N THR A 88 5.84 4.12 29.09
CA THR A 88 4.75 3.23 29.57
C THR A 88 5.02 2.63 30.96
N ALA A 89 6.17 2.92 31.57
CA ALA A 89 6.56 2.42 32.88
C ALA A 89 5.82 3.08 34.07
N GLU A 90 4.76 3.86 33.83
CA GLU A 90 3.93 4.45 34.90
C GLU A 90 3.07 3.41 35.67
N HIS A 91 3.08 2.12 35.29
CA HIS A 91 2.32 1.05 35.96
C HIS A 91 3.16 -0.11 36.49
N SER A 92 4.49 -0.02 36.42
CA SER A 92 5.39 -0.97 37.09
C SER A 92 5.70 -0.46 38.50
N ALA A 93 5.62 -1.32 39.51
CA ALA A 93 5.87 -1.00 40.91
C ALA A 93 7.12 -0.11 41.10
N PRO A 94 7.12 0.81 42.10
CA PRO A 94 8.17 1.79 42.29
C PRO A 94 9.47 1.12 42.74
N THR A 95 10.29 0.66 41.79
CA THR A 95 11.65 0.27 42.08
C THR A 95 12.44 1.55 42.33
N ALA A 96 12.69 1.83 43.61
CA ALA A 96 13.29 3.04 44.12
C ALA A 96 14.69 3.29 43.51
N GLY A 97 14.74 4.11 42.47
CA GLY A 97 15.97 4.62 41.90
C GLY A 97 15.65 5.69 40.83
N PRO A 98 16.34 6.84 40.82
CA PRO A 98 16.18 7.84 39.76
C PRO A 98 16.72 7.26 38.44
N ARG A 99 15.83 6.63 37.66
CA ARG A 99 16.15 6.24 36.28
C ARG A 99 16.16 7.52 35.45
N ASN A 100 17.36 8.00 35.11
CA ASN A 100 17.50 9.08 34.14
C ASN A 100 16.82 8.65 32.84
N ALA A 101 15.86 9.44 32.35
CA ALA A 101 15.22 9.19 31.06
C ALA A 101 16.28 9.12 29.95
N PRO A 102 16.16 8.20 28.99
CA PRO A 102 17.13 8.09 27.91
C PRO A 102 17.22 9.42 27.16
N LYS A 103 18.45 9.93 26.99
CA LYS A 103 18.67 11.16 26.25
C LYS A 103 18.50 10.87 24.76
N ARG A 104 17.61 11.62 24.10
CA ARG A 104 17.39 11.52 22.66
C ARG A 104 18.64 11.92 21.89
N SER A 105 18.94 11.17 20.83
CA SER A 105 20.00 11.50 19.89
C SER A 105 19.66 12.77 19.09
N LYS A 106 20.69 13.36 18.49
CA LYS A 106 20.52 14.50 17.57
C LYS A 106 19.65 14.12 16.36
N ASP A 107 19.75 12.87 15.90
CA ASP A 107 18.98 12.37 14.76
C ASP A 107 17.48 12.27 15.09
N VAL A 108 17.10 11.75 16.25
CA VAL A 108 15.69 11.70 16.67
C VAL A 108 15.10 13.11 16.82
N VAL A 109 15.87 14.07 17.34
CA VAL A 109 15.45 15.47 17.43
C VAL A 109 15.27 16.09 16.03
N ALA A 110 16.18 15.81 15.10
CA ALA A 110 16.08 16.27 13.71
C ALA A 110 14.87 15.66 13.01
N LEU A 111 14.65 14.35 13.16
CA LEU A 111 13.50 13.62 12.61
C LEU A 111 12.18 14.18 13.15
N LYS A 112 12.10 14.46 14.46
CA LYS A 112 10.91 15.09 15.06
C LYS A 112 10.58 16.44 14.41
N LYS A 113 11.60 17.27 14.13
CA LYS A 113 11.40 18.55 13.42
C LYS A 113 10.89 18.35 12.00
N LEU A 114 11.32 17.29 11.31
CA LEU A 114 10.79 16.97 9.98
C LEU A 114 9.34 16.50 10.06
N CYS A 115 8.99 15.63 11.02
CA CYS A 115 7.60 15.22 11.27
C CYS A 115 6.69 16.42 11.58
N GLU A 116 7.19 17.40 12.35
CA GLU A 116 6.47 18.66 12.63
C GLU A 116 6.15 19.45 11.36
N LYS A 117 7.07 19.48 10.39
CA LYS A 117 6.82 20.12 9.09
C LYS A 117 5.70 19.42 8.33
N VAL A 118 5.69 18.08 8.29
CA VAL A 118 4.60 17.31 7.65
C VAL A 118 3.26 17.60 8.35
N LEU A 119 3.26 17.56 9.69
CA LEU A 119 2.07 17.79 10.49
C LEU A 119 1.50 19.21 10.33
N LYS A 120 2.35 20.21 10.06
CA LYS A 120 1.90 21.58 9.76
C LYS A 120 0.97 21.60 8.54
N TYR A 121 1.25 20.78 7.52
CA TYR A 121 0.45 20.70 6.29
C TYR A 121 -0.88 19.94 6.48
N ALA A 122 -1.06 19.22 7.58
CA ALA A 122 -2.30 18.52 7.91
C ALA A 122 -3.35 19.42 8.59
N ARG A 123 -2.98 20.65 8.97
CA ARG A 123 -3.87 21.57 9.71
C ARG A 123 -5.00 22.08 8.82
N SER A 124 -6.17 22.34 9.42
CA SER A 124 -7.37 22.86 8.73
C SER A 124 -7.21 24.26 8.12
N SER A 125 -6.07 24.93 8.34
CA SER A 125 -5.71 26.19 7.68
C SER A 125 -5.15 26.00 6.27
N GLU A 126 -4.74 24.79 5.91
CA GLU A 126 -4.14 24.47 4.60
C GLU A 126 -5.21 24.07 3.59
N LEU A 127 -4.91 24.13 2.29
CA LEU A 127 -5.85 23.75 1.23
C LEU A 127 -6.11 22.23 1.22
N PRO A 128 -7.29 21.75 0.76
CA PRO A 128 -7.63 20.33 0.77
C PRO A 128 -6.60 19.42 0.09
N ASP A 129 -6.12 19.78 -1.10
CA ASP A 129 -5.07 19.02 -1.82
C ASP A 129 -3.74 18.93 -1.03
N THR A 130 -3.41 19.99 -0.30
CA THR A 130 -2.21 20.07 0.53
C THR A 130 -2.35 19.16 1.74
N GLN A 131 -3.52 19.19 2.39
CA GLN A 131 -3.84 18.30 3.49
C GLN A 131 -3.87 16.85 3.06
N LEU A 132 -4.52 16.52 1.94
CA LEU A 132 -4.55 15.17 1.38
C LEU A 132 -3.14 14.61 1.16
N SER A 133 -2.26 15.42 0.56
CA SER A 133 -0.85 15.04 0.39
C SER A 133 -0.13 14.84 1.72
N ALA A 134 -0.45 15.64 2.74
CA ALA A 134 0.09 15.47 4.10
C ALA A 134 -0.44 14.19 4.76
N PHE A 135 -1.74 13.88 4.61
CA PHE A 135 -2.37 12.67 5.16
C PHE A 135 -1.74 11.41 4.56
N LYS A 136 -1.59 11.36 3.22
CA LYS A 136 -0.85 10.28 2.53
C LYS A 136 0.57 10.13 3.07
N GLY A 137 1.27 11.26 3.26
CA GLY A 137 2.60 11.28 3.88
C GLY A 137 2.62 10.74 5.31
N ILE A 138 1.66 11.13 6.16
CA ILE A 138 1.52 10.64 7.53
C ILE A 138 1.27 9.12 7.54
N VAL A 139 0.32 8.63 6.74
CA VAL A 139 0.02 7.20 6.61
C VAL A 139 1.27 6.43 6.21
N MET A 140 1.96 6.86 5.15
CA MET A 140 3.19 6.23 4.69
C MET A 140 4.26 6.23 5.78
N LEU A 141 4.55 7.38 6.39
CA LEU A 141 5.63 7.50 7.37
C LEU A 141 5.40 6.69 8.64
N THR A 142 4.17 6.65 9.12
CA THR A 142 3.81 5.95 10.37
C THR A 142 3.77 4.43 10.22
N THR A 143 3.48 3.93 9.01
CA THR A 143 3.36 2.50 8.73
C THR A 143 4.61 1.89 8.09
N ARG A 144 5.32 2.61 7.22
CA ARG A 144 6.58 2.15 6.60
C ARG A 144 7.75 2.17 7.58
N TYR A 145 7.82 3.20 8.44
CA TYR A 145 8.91 3.40 9.39
C TYR A 145 8.42 3.19 10.83
N ILE A 146 8.31 1.93 11.23
CA ILE A 146 7.76 1.53 12.53
C ILE A 146 8.51 2.21 13.67
N GLY A 147 7.77 2.97 14.48
CA GLY A 147 8.32 3.80 15.55
C GLY A 147 8.13 5.30 15.33
N ILE A 148 8.07 5.78 14.07
CA ILE A 148 7.88 7.21 13.77
C ILE A 148 6.55 7.75 14.31
N ARG A 149 5.52 6.92 14.41
CA ARG A 149 4.24 7.26 15.04
C ARG A 149 4.41 7.93 16.40
N LEU A 150 5.38 7.49 17.21
CA LEU A 150 5.70 8.10 18.51
C LEU A 150 5.93 9.61 18.39
N LEU A 151 6.65 10.06 17.36
CA LEU A 151 6.98 11.46 17.16
C LEU A 151 5.73 12.29 16.82
N PHE A 152 4.83 11.76 15.99
CA PHE A 152 3.56 12.41 15.69
C PHE A 152 2.67 12.51 16.92
N VAL A 153 2.55 11.43 17.71
CA VAL A 153 1.79 11.43 18.97
C VAL A 153 2.32 12.49 19.93
N GLU A 154 3.65 12.59 20.10
CA GLU A 154 4.25 13.62 20.96
C GLU A 154 4.01 15.05 20.46
N LEU A 155 4.08 15.29 19.15
CA LEU A 155 3.84 16.60 18.56
C LEU A 155 2.37 17.04 18.71
N LEU A 156 1.44 16.09 18.69
CA LEU A 156 0.02 16.36 18.95
C LEU A 156 -0.28 16.52 20.45
N SER A 157 0.55 15.92 21.31
CA SER A 157 0.40 15.95 22.77
C SER A 157 1.14 17.12 23.44
N SER A 158 1.91 17.93 22.70
CA SER A 158 2.71 19.02 23.28
C SER A 158 1.89 20.19 23.86
N GLY A 159 0.57 20.09 23.91
CA GLY A 159 -0.32 20.99 24.64
C GLY A 159 -0.55 20.54 26.09
N LYS A 160 -1.26 21.35 26.90
CA LYS A 160 -1.65 21.02 28.29
C LYS A 160 -2.68 19.86 28.38
N ARG A 161 -2.79 19.00 27.37
CA ARG A 161 -3.75 17.90 27.36
C ARG A 161 -3.15 16.71 28.08
N THR A 162 -3.91 16.17 29.02
CA THR A 162 -3.53 15.00 29.82
C THR A 162 -3.72 13.68 29.10
N ALA A 163 -4.46 13.66 27.98
CA ALA A 163 -4.73 12.45 27.20
C ALA A 163 -4.47 12.68 25.69
N PRO A 164 -4.00 11.66 24.96
CA PRO A 164 -3.90 11.70 23.50
C PRO A 164 -5.31 11.87 22.89
N PRO A 165 -5.44 12.61 21.78
CA PRO A 165 -6.74 12.81 21.13
C PRO A 165 -7.29 11.47 20.60
N SER A 166 -8.61 11.29 20.68
CA SER A 166 -9.27 10.19 19.98
C SER A 166 -9.13 10.35 18.46
N GLN A 167 -9.25 9.26 17.70
CA GLN A 167 -9.23 9.29 16.23
C GLN A 167 -10.23 10.31 15.67
N SER A 168 -11.47 10.27 16.17
CA SER A 168 -12.55 11.14 15.71
C SER A 168 -12.28 12.61 16.03
N ASP A 169 -11.70 12.90 17.19
CA ASP A 169 -11.32 14.27 17.57
C ASP A 169 -10.17 14.78 16.71
N LEU A 170 -9.19 13.93 16.41
CA LEU A 170 -8.08 14.31 15.54
C LEU A 170 -8.56 14.57 14.11
N ALA A 171 -9.34 13.66 13.52
CA ALA A 171 -9.94 13.82 12.20
C ALA A 171 -10.79 15.09 12.12
N ARG A 172 -11.64 15.35 13.12
CA ARG A 172 -12.44 16.58 13.21
C ARG A 172 -11.57 17.83 13.28
N SER A 173 -10.44 17.78 13.97
CA SER A 173 -9.53 18.93 14.09
C SER A 173 -8.74 19.23 12.82
N TRP A 174 -8.50 18.22 11.98
CA TRP A 174 -7.83 18.38 10.69
C TRP A 174 -8.79 18.73 9.57
N ARG A 175 -10.07 18.33 9.64
CA ARG A 175 -11.05 18.59 8.59
C ARG A 175 -11.19 20.09 8.29
N GLN A 176 -11.08 20.44 7.01
CA GLN A 176 -11.42 21.76 6.49
C GLN A 176 -12.65 21.66 5.58
N GLY A 177 -13.67 22.48 5.83
CA GLY A 177 -14.84 22.59 4.94
C GLY A 177 -15.83 21.43 5.01
N SER A 178 -16.71 21.37 4.01
CA SER A 178 -17.81 20.39 3.92
C SER A 178 -17.33 19.08 3.29
N PRO A 179 -17.82 17.92 3.75
CA PRO A 179 -17.50 16.62 3.17
C PRO A 179 -17.95 16.56 1.70
N GLY A 180 -17.20 15.86 0.86
CA GLY A 180 -17.53 15.75 -0.57
C GLY A 180 -16.53 14.99 -1.43
N ASP A 181 -15.26 14.96 -1.04
CA ASP A 181 -14.22 14.17 -1.72
C ASP A 181 -13.95 12.88 -0.94
N LYS A 182 -14.27 11.74 -1.55
CA LYS A 182 -14.09 10.41 -0.96
C LYS A 182 -12.63 10.13 -0.62
N GLU A 183 -11.69 10.51 -1.49
CA GLU A 183 -10.26 10.28 -1.27
C GLU A 183 -9.75 11.10 -0.09
N TYR A 184 -10.16 12.37 -0.04
CA TYR A 184 -9.84 13.24 1.09
C TYR A 184 -10.36 12.67 2.41
N ASP A 185 -11.64 12.31 2.46
CA ASP A 185 -12.27 11.80 3.69
C ASP A 185 -11.63 10.49 4.14
N PHE A 186 -11.34 9.57 3.21
CA PHE A 186 -10.64 8.33 3.51
C PHE A 186 -9.25 8.56 4.09
N PHE A 187 -8.39 9.34 3.42
CA PHE A 187 -7.03 9.57 3.91
C PHE A 187 -6.99 10.41 5.19
N LEU A 188 -7.96 11.30 5.41
CA LEU A 188 -8.13 12.00 6.68
C LEU A 188 -8.35 11.00 7.82
N ASP A 189 -9.34 10.12 7.68
CA ASP A 189 -9.69 9.14 8.71
C ASP A 189 -8.57 8.09 8.89
N TYR A 190 -7.93 7.68 7.80
CA TYR A 190 -6.82 6.74 7.79
C TYR A 190 -5.55 7.33 8.44
N ALA A 191 -5.18 8.58 8.14
CA ALA A 191 -4.07 9.25 8.79
C ALA A 191 -4.34 9.45 10.29
N ALA A 192 -5.57 9.82 10.66
CA ALA A 192 -5.95 9.93 12.07
C ALA A 192 -5.86 8.58 12.78
N TYR A 193 -6.30 7.50 12.13
CA TYR A 193 -6.19 6.13 12.64
C TYR A 193 -4.73 5.73 12.88
N CYS A 194 -3.87 5.89 11.87
CA CYS A 194 -2.45 5.54 11.96
C CYS A 194 -1.69 6.30 13.05
N VAL A 195 -2.15 7.48 13.45
CA VAL A 195 -1.52 8.25 14.55
C VAL A 195 -2.10 7.87 15.91
N THR A 196 -3.43 7.76 16.01
CA THR A 196 -4.14 7.67 17.30
C THR A 196 -4.44 6.25 17.76
N GLY A 197 -4.52 5.28 16.87
CA GLY A 197 -4.97 3.92 17.20
C GLY A 197 -3.83 3.02 17.67
N PRO A 198 -3.73 2.66 18.95
CA PRO A 198 -3.12 1.40 19.33
C PRO A 198 -4.18 0.30 19.16
N ASP A 199 -4.51 -0.03 17.90
CA ASP A 199 -5.22 -1.28 17.64
C ASP A 199 -4.29 -2.47 17.97
N GLU A 200 -4.84 -3.68 17.98
CA GLU A 200 -4.05 -4.88 18.30
C GLU A 200 -2.83 -5.01 17.38
N ILE A 201 -2.98 -4.61 16.10
CA ILE A 201 -1.92 -4.63 15.09
C ILE A 201 -0.78 -3.70 15.45
N THR A 202 -1.10 -2.45 15.73
CA THR A 202 -0.12 -1.45 16.14
C THR A 202 0.55 -1.88 17.43
N VAL A 203 -0.20 -2.40 18.42
CA VAL A 203 0.37 -2.87 19.69
C VAL A 203 1.37 -4.01 19.46
N ILE A 204 1.02 -5.04 18.68
CA ILE A 204 1.93 -6.16 18.41
C ILE A 204 3.19 -5.67 17.72
N VAL A 205 3.06 -4.88 16.65
CA VAL A 205 4.21 -4.40 15.86
C VAL A 205 5.09 -3.46 16.69
N GLU A 206 4.49 -2.56 17.46
CA GLU A 206 5.19 -1.54 18.25
C GLU A 206 5.78 -2.05 19.57
N SER A 207 5.37 -3.24 20.01
CA SER A 207 5.95 -3.96 21.16
C SER A 207 7.27 -4.65 20.84
N LEU A 208 7.62 -4.77 19.56
CA LEU A 208 8.82 -5.43 19.09
C LEU A 208 9.87 -4.41 18.65
N LYS A 209 11.14 -4.72 18.97
CA LYS A 209 12.28 -3.95 18.51
C LYS A 209 12.47 -4.19 16.99
N PRO A 210 12.58 -3.15 16.15
CA PRO A 210 12.71 -3.30 14.70
C PRO A 210 13.82 -4.24 14.23
N SER A 211 14.99 -4.23 14.90
CA SER A 211 16.07 -5.17 14.60
C SER A 211 15.76 -6.64 14.92
N SER A 212 14.62 -6.93 15.55
CA SER A 212 14.16 -8.25 15.98
C SER A 212 12.90 -8.73 15.25
N PHE A 213 12.39 -7.99 14.24
CA PHE A 213 11.18 -8.40 13.52
C PHE A 213 11.27 -9.73 12.78
N GLY A 214 12.49 -10.22 12.47
CA GLY A 214 12.65 -11.54 11.87
C GLY A 214 12.70 -12.69 12.88
N ASP A 215 12.60 -12.40 14.18
CA ASP A 215 12.63 -13.41 15.25
C ASP A 215 11.24 -14.04 15.45
N PHE A 216 11.24 -15.29 15.89
CA PHE A 216 10.01 -15.99 16.26
C PHE A 216 9.73 -15.78 17.74
N VAL A 217 8.52 -15.32 18.06
CA VAL A 217 8.00 -15.20 19.42
C VAL A 217 6.78 -16.11 19.51
N ASP A 218 6.79 -17.07 20.43
CA ASP A 218 5.70 -18.03 20.62
C ASP A 218 5.29 -18.73 19.30
N SER A 219 6.27 -19.34 18.61
CA SER A 219 6.10 -20.09 17.35
C SER A 219 5.69 -19.29 16.10
N SER A 220 5.52 -17.98 16.20
CA SER A 220 5.17 -17.12 15.05
C SER A 220 6.05 -15.89 14.99
N CYS A 221 6.38 -15.45 13.78
CA CYS A 221 7.05 -14.17 13.55
C CYS A 221 5.98 -13.11 13.21
N VAL A 222 6.34 -11.84 13.38
CA VAL A 222 5.41 -10.72 13.19
C VAL A 222 4.84 -10.70 11.77
N SER A 223 5.61 -11.14 10.77
CA SER A 223 5.13 -11.27 9.39
C SER A 223 3.93 -12.20 9.27
N GLU A 224 3.97 -13.38 9.88
CA GLU A 224 2.89 -14.36 9.84
C GLU A 224 1.65 -13.86 10.57
N ARG A 225 1.84 -13.17 11.70
CA ARG A 225 0.74 -12.54 12.44
C ARG A 225 0.04 -11.47 11.59
N LEU A 226 0.82 -10.60 10.94
CA LEU A 226 0.30 -9.58 10.02
C LEU A 226 -0.41 -10.22 8.82
N SER A 227 0.19 -11.23 8.18
CA SER A 227 -0.42 -11.94 7.06
C SER A 227 -1.74 -12.61 7.43
N ASN A 228 -1.84 -13.18 8.63
CA ASN A 228 -3.09 -13.74 9.14
C ASN A 228 -4.16 -12.66 9.31
N TRP A 229 -3.82 -11.48 9.81
CA TRP A 229 -4.76 -10.36 9.87
C TRP A 229 -5.17 -9.83 8.50
N ILE A 230 -4.26 -9.78 7.54
CA ILE A 230 -4.57 -9.37 6.17
C ILE A 230 -5.62 -10.32 5.56
N ASN A 231 -5.47 -11.63 5.81
CA ASN A 231 -6.37 -12.64 5.29
C ASN A 231 -7.67 -12.82 6.08
N ASN A 232 -7.73 -12.37 7.35
CA ASN A 232 -8.89 -12.54 8.21
C ASN A 232 -9.86 -11.34 8.09
N THR A 233 -10.76 -11.43 7.10
CA THR A 233 -11.77 -10.40 6.83
C THR A 233 -12.85 -10.25 7.90
N LEU A 234 -12.97 -11.20 8.83
CA LEU A 234 -14.03 -11.21 9.85
C LEU A 234 -13.59 -10.53 11.17
N ALA A 235 -12.29 -10.47 11.45
CA ALA A 235 -11.77 -10.03 12.75
C ALA A 235 -11.20 -8.61 12.77
N ALA A 236 -10.83 -8.06 11.60
CA ALA A 236 -10.19 -6.75 11.50
C ALA A 236 -11.11 -5.71 10.85
N THR A 237 -11.04 -4.45 11.30
CA THR A 237 -11.61 -3.34 10.55
C THR A 237 -10.84 -3.15 9.24
N GLU A 238 -11.47 -2.54 8.24
CA GLU A 238 -10.81 -2.29 6.96
C GLU A 238 -9.52 -1.48 7.11
N LEU A 239 -9.54 -0.38 7.87
CA LEU A 239 -8.33 0.42 8.15
C LEU A 239 -7.23 -0.38 8.85
N SER A 240 -7.59 -1.24 9.80
CA SER A 240 -6.63 -2.12 10.49
C SER A 240 -5.95 -3.07 9.50
N ARG A 241 -6.72 -3.67 8.58
CA ARG A 241 -6.19 -4.52 7.51
C ARG A 241 -5.22 -3.76 6.59
N LEU A 242 -5.55 -2.54 6.20
CA LEU A 242 -4.67 -1.70 5.36
C LEU A 242 -3.38 -1.30 6.11
N VAL A 243 -3.48 -0.99 7.41
CA VAL A 243 -2.31 -0.77 8.27
C VAL A 243 -1.43 -2.03 8.32
N ALA A 244 -2.02 -3.22 8.44
CA ALA A 244 -1.27 -4.48 8.43
C ALA A 244 -0.50 -4.70 7.13
N VAL A 245 -1.12 -4.40 5.98
CA VAL A 245 -0.45 -4.42 4.66
C VAL A 245 0.77 -3.51 4.65
N ARG A 246 0.62 -2.26 5.09
CA ARG A 246 1.73 -1.28 5.08
C ARG A 246 2.82 -1.61 6.11
N TYR A 247 2.47 -2.09 7.31
CA TYR A 247 3.46 -2.57 8.28
C TYR A 247 4.25 -3.73 7.72
N LEU A 248 3.58 -4.72 7.11
CA LEU A 248 4.26 -5.86 6.51
C LEU A 248 5.24 -5.38 5.43
N ALA A 249 4.82 -4.48 4.54
CA ALA A 249 5.70 -3.89 3.54
C ALA A 249 6.93 -3.21 4.17
N GLY A 250 6.73 -2.36 5.19
CA GLY A 250 7.82 -1.66 5.88
C GLY A 250 8.80 -2.61 6.58
N ILE A 251 8.31 -3.70 7.18
CA ILE A 251 9.15 -4.73 7.81
C ILE A 251 10.03 -5.44 6.76
N LEU A 252 9.45 -5.79 5.61
CA LEU A 252 10.15 -6.44 4.51
C LEU A 252 11.22 -5.53 3.87
N GLU A 253 11.18 -4.22 4.07
CA GLU A 253 12.25 -3.33 3.62
C GLU A 253 13.51 -3.37 4.50
N LEU A 254 13.44 -3.97 5.70
CA LEU A 254 14.56 -3.99 6.64
C LEU A 254 15.52 -5.16 6.33
N PRO A 255 16.82 -4.90 6.05
CA PRO A 255 17.78 -5.97 5.81
C PRO A 255 17.95 -6.93 7.01
N SER A 256 17.77 -6.42 8.24
CA SER A 256 17.83 -7.23 9.46
C SER A 256 16.72 -8.29 9.54
N PHE A 257 15.54 -8.01 8.96
CA PHE A 257 14.45 -8.97 8.89
C PHE A 257 14.85 -10.18 8.04
N TRP A 258 15.28 -9.94 6.80
CA TRP A 258 15.66 -11.01 5.87
C TRP A 258 16.81 -11.86 6.40
N ARG A 259 17.84 -11.23 6.98
CA ARG A 259 18.97 -11.96 7.55
C ARG A 259 18.53 -12.99 8.59
N ARG A 260 17.54 -12.66 9.42
CA ARG A 260 16.99 -13.59 10.42
C ARG A 260 16.05 -14.61 9.80
N ARG A 261 15.24 -14.22 8.82
CA ARG A 261 14.24 -15.10 8.18
C ARG A 261 14.84 -16.17 7.29
N ILE A 262 15.83 -15.82 6.46
CA ILE A 262 16.46 -16.73 5.50
C ILE A 262 17.04 -17.96 6.21
N HIS A 263 17.60 -17.79 7.42
CA HIS A 263 18.17 -18.89 8.20
C HIS A 263 17.13 -19.80 8.87
N ASN A 264 15.90 -19.32 9.08
CA ASN A 264 14.90 -20.03 9.87
C ASN A 264 13.88 -20.77 8.99
N ASP A 265 13.16 -20.06 8.12
CA ASP A 265 12.11 -20.66 7.29
C ASP A 265 11.74 -19.75 6.11
N LEU A 266 12.56 -19.84 5.06
CA LEU A 266 12.37 -19.07 3.83
C LEU A 266 11.14 -19.55 3.04
N HIS A 267 10.85 -20.85 3.03
CA HIS A 267 9.72 -21.44 2.29
C HIS A 267 8.39 -20.87 2.79
N THR A 268 8.14 -20.99 4.10
CA THR A 268 6.88 -20.52 4.68
C THR A 268 6.69 -19.02 4.49
N LEU A 269 7.76 -18.22 4.61
CA LEU A 269 7.68 -16.79 4.33
C LEU A 269 7.28 -16.52 2.88
N THR A 270 7.94 -17.17 1.94
CA THR A 270 7.68 -17.01 0.50
C THR A 270 6.24 -17.32 0.16
N ASP A 271 5.75 -18.48 0.61
CA ASP A 271 4.40 -18.94 0.35
C ASP A 271 3.37 -17.95 0.91
N VAL A 272 3.56 -17.52 2.15
CA VAL A 272 2.67 -16.56 2.83
C VAL A 272 2.63 -15.22 2.11
N LEU A 273 3.79 -14.65 1.74
CA LEU A 273 3.85 -13.37 1.03
C LEU A 273 3.21 -13.44 -0.36
N CYS A 274 3.44 -14.54 -1.08
CA CYS A 274 2.83 -14.74 -2.39
C CYS A 274 1.32 -14.91 -2.29
N LEU A 275 0.83 -15.69 -1.33
CA LEU A 275 -0.61 -15.90 -1.12
C LEU A 275 -1.32 -14.62 -0.70
N VAL A 276 -0.75 -13.85 0.24
CA VAL A 276 -1.30 -12.53 0.62
C VAL A 276 -1.36 -11.60 -0.59
N SER A 277 -0.29 -11.54 -1.39
CA SER A 277 -0.24 -10.69 -2.58
C SER A 277 -1.29 -11.10 -3.63
N ILE A 278 -1.44 -12.41 -3.89
CA ILE A 278 -2.48 -12.94 -4.78
C ILE A 278 -3.86 -12.53 -4.28
N ARG A 279 -4.11 -12.70 -2.97
CA ARG A 279 -5.41 -12.38 -2.36
C ARG A 279 -5.74 -10.90 -2.50
N LEU A 280 -4.78 -10.01 -2.26
CA LEU A 280 -4.99 -8.56 -2.42
C LEU A 280 -5.31 -8.18 -3.87
N ILE A 281 -4.63 -8.81 -4.85
CA ILE A 281 -4.94 -8.61 -6.28
C ILE A 281 -6.35 -9.14 -6.61
N GLU A 282 -6.75 -10.26 -6.02
CA GLU A 282 -8.09 -10.84 -6.21
C GLU A 282 -9.20 -10.01 -5.57
N ASP A 283 -8.97 -9.44 -4.38
CA ASP A 283 -9.91 -8.54 -3.72
C ASP A 283 -10.13 -7.28 -4.57
N LEU A 284 -9.09 -6.78 -5.25
CA LEU A 284 -9.24 -5.73 -6.25
C LEU A 284 -10.10 -6.19 -7.45
N ALA A 285 -10.00 -7.47 -7.84
CA ALA A 285 -10.71 -8.03 -8.98
C ALA A 285 -12.21 -8.30 -8.75
N ALA A 286 -12.57 -8.74 -7.55
CA ALA A 286 -13.93 -9.13 -7.20
C ALA A 286 -14.97 -7.99 -7.38
N ASP A 287 -14.54 -6.74 -7.22
CA ASP A 287 -15.43 -5.57 -7.34
C ASP A 287 -15.63 -5.10 -8.79
N SER A 288 -14.70 -5.41 -9.70
CA SER A 288 -14.78 -4.98 -11.11
C SER A 288 -15.54 -5.95 -12.00
N GLU A 289 -15.42 -7.27 -11.78
CA GLU A 289 -16.07 -8.29 -12.61
C GLU A 289 -17.60 -8.19 -12.53
N LYS A 290 -18.13 -7.68 -11.41
CA LYS A 290 -19.55 -7.40 -11.24
C LYS A 290 -20.03 -6.16 -12.03
N ARG A 291 -19.12 -5.29 -12.47
CA ARG A 291 -19.47 -3.96 -13.02
C ARG A 291 -19.00 -3.72 -14.46
N ASN A 292 -18.17 -4.59 -15.05
CA ASN A 292 -17.59 -4.43 -16.40
C ASN A 292 -16.87 -3.09 -16.69
N VAL A 293 -16.69 -2.23 -15.68
CA VAL A 293 -16.01 -0.94 -15.76
C VAL A 293 -15.25 -0.74 -14.45
N ILE A 294 -13.96 -0.45 -14.55
CA ILE A 294 -13.16 -0.06 -13.39
C ILE A 294 -13.36 1.44 -13.20
N VAL A 295 -14.10 1.84 -12.17
CA VAL A 295 -14.13 3.23 -11.71
C VAL A 295 -13.04 3.37 -10.65
N ILE A 296 -11.99 4.16 -10.94
CA ILE A 296 -10.83 4.35 -10.05
C ILE A 296 -11.28 4.82 -8.65
N ASP A 297 -12.37 5.59 -8.58
CA ASP A 297 -12.94 6.10 -7.33
C ASP A 297 -13.37 5.01 -6.34
N ASP A 298 -13.70 3.80 -6.82
CA ASP A 298 -14.05 2.66 -5.96
C ASP A 298 -12.81 2.02 -5.32
N LEU A 299 -11.62 2.19 -5.94
CA LEU A 299 -10.36 1.59 -5.48
C LEU A 299 -9.60 2.45 -4.47
N VAL A 300 -9.99 3.71 -4.31
CA VAL A 300 -9.31 4.65 -3.40
C VAL A 300 -9.30 4.13 -1.96
N MET A 301 -10.38 3.43 -1.55
CA MET A 301 -10.51 2.86 -0.20
C MET A 301 -9.57 1.67 0.05
N LEU A 302 -8.93 1.12 -1.00
CA LEU A 302 -8.13 -0.10 -0.92
C LEU A 302 -6.64 0.15 -0.75
N ASP A 303 -6.21 1.42 -0.67
CA ASP A 303 -4.81 1.78 -0.44
C ASP A 303 -3.84 1.11 -1.42
N LEU A 304 -4.05 1.39 -2.72
CA LEU A 304 -3.26 0.81 -3.82
C LEU A 304 -1.75 1.00 -3.63
N GLU A 305 -1.33 2.10 -3.03
CA GLU A 305 0.09 2.37 -2.74
C GLU A 305 0.64 1.37 -1.71
N GLY A 306 -0.11 1.09 -0.63
CA GLY A 306 0.27 0.09 0.37
C GLY A 306 0.34 -1.32 -0.22
N ILE A 307 -0.65 -1.69 -1.04
CA ILE A 307 -0.67 -2.99 -1.74
C ILE A 307 0.53 -3.10 -2.69
N ASN A 308 0.78 -2.07 -3.51
CA ASN A 308 1.91 -2.05 -4.43
C ASN A 308 3.25 -2.19 -3.69
N ALA A 309 3.43 -1.46 -2.58
CA ALA A 309 4.64 -1.53 -1.77
C ALA A 309 4.89 -2.95 -1.25
N LEU A 310 3.84 -3.63 -0.75
CA LEU A 310 3.94 -5.02 -0.27
C LEU A 310 4.32 -5.99 -1.40
N ILE A 311 3.63 -5.91 -2.54
CA ILE A 311 3.90 -6.79 -3.69
C ILE A 311 5.31 -6.56 -4.21
N PHE A 312 5.68 -5.28 -4.40
CA PHE A 312 6.99 -4.89 -4.91
C PHE A 312 8.11 -5.40 -4.02
N VAL A 313 8.06 -5.13 -2.70
CA VAL A 313 9.11 -5.58 -1.78
C VAL A 313 9.15 -7.11 -1.69
N SER A 314 8.00 -7.77 -1.77
CA SER A 314 7.94 -9.23 -1.81
C SER A 314 8.65 -9.78 -3.05
N LEU A 315 8.50 -9.17 -4.23
CA LEU A 315 9.20 -9.63 -5.44
C LEU A 315 10.66 -9.16 -5.53
N ASP A 316 10.97 -7.99 -5.00
CA ASP A 316 12.33 -7.43 -5.05
C ASP A 316 13.26 -8.14 -4.08
N ARG A 317 12.77 -8.42 -2.86
CA ARG A 317 13.59 -8.90 -1.75
C ARG A 317 13.38 -10.36 -1.41
N CYS A 318 12.30 -11.01 -1.84
CA CYS A 318 12.18 -12.45 -1.63
C CYS A 318 13.24 -13.18 -2.45
N PRO A 319 14.17 -13.88 -1.79
CA PRO A 319 15.25 -14.56 -2.48
C PRO A 319 14.76 -15.90 -3.04
N LEU A 320 13.84 -15.86 -4.01
CA LEU A 320 13.30 -17.05 -4.68
C LEU A 320 14.41 -17.95 -5.25
N ARG A 321 15.54 -17.34 -5.64
CA ARG A 321 16.73 -18.04 -6.14
C ARG A 321 17.57 -18.71 -5.06
N GLU A 322 17.38 -18.35 -3.79
CA GLU A 322 18.06 -18.96 -2.65
C GLU A 322 17.25 -20.11 -2.03
N LEU A 323 16.08 -20.45 -2.61
CA LEU A 323 15.34 -21.64 -2.19
C LEU A 323 16.17 -22.90 -2.47
N PRO A 324 16.32 -23.83 -1.49
CA PRO A 324 17.13 -25.04 -1.66
C PRO A 324 16.59 -25.93 -2.77
N VAL A 325 17.36 -26.15 -3.84
CA VAL A 325 16.91 -26.93 -5.03
C VAL A 325 16.46 -28.35 -4.67
N GLU A 326 17.09 -28.96 -3.67
CA GLU A 326 16.83 -30.36 -3.26
C GLU A 326 15.61 -30.52 -2.32
N ASN A 327 14.97 -29.43 -1.89
CA ASN A 327 13.84 -29.51 -0.98
C ASN A 327 12.51 -29.68 -1.75
N ILE A 328 11.72 -30.70 -1.40
CA ILE A 328 10.40 -30.96 -1.98
C ILE A 328 9.47 -29.73 -1.85
N ARG A 329 9.63 -28.91 -0.81
CA ARG A 329 8.86 -27.67 -0.61
C ARG A 329 9.17 -26.60 -1.66
N THR A 330 10.35 -26.61 -2.25
CA THR A 330 10.80 -25.62 -3.25
C THR A 330 9.87 -25.58 -4.45
N ALA A 331 9.48 -26.73 -4.99
CA ALA A 331 8.55 -26.79 -6.12
C ALA A 331 7.20 -26.14 -5.79
N SER A 332 6.68 -26.35 -4.58
CA SER A 332 5.42 -25.74 -4.13
C SER A 332 5.53 -24.22 -3.97
N SER A 333 6.64 -23.74 -3.38
CA SER A 333 6.90 -22.30 -3.25
C SER A 333 7.08 -21.61 -4.60
N LEU A 334 7.85 -22.21 -5.50
CA LEU A 334 8.03 -21.71 -6.86
C LEU A 334 6.72 -21.71 -7.65
N ALA A 335 5.89 -22.74 -7.51
CA ALA A 335 4.56 -22.76 -8.14
C ALA A 335 3.66 -21.63 -7.61
N THR A 336 3.71 -21.34 -6.31
CA THR A 336 2.95 -20.24 -5.69
C THR A 336 3.45 -18.88 -6.16
N ALA A 337 4.77 -18.69 -6.23
CA ALA A 337 5.37 -17.48 -6.80
C ALA A 337 5.01 -17.33 -8.29
N GLY A 338 5.02 -18.42 -9.05
CA GLY A 338 4.60 -18.45 -10.46
C GLY A 338 3.14 -18.00 -10.65
N LYS A 339 2.23 -18.39 -9.75
CA LYS A 339 0.85 -17.89 -9.75
C LYS A 339 0.80 -16.38 -9.54
N LEU A 340 1.54 -15.84 -8.57
CA LEU A 340 1.62 -14.39 -8.35
C LEU A 340 2.16 -13.66 -9.58
N ILE A 341 3.27 -14.14 -10.14
CA ILE A 341 3.89 -13.57 -11.35
C ILE A 341 2.87 -13.52 -12.49
N LYS A 342 2.16 -14.63 -12.75
CA LYS A 342 1.13 -14.70 -13.80
C LYS A 342 0.01 -13.68 -13.57
N ARG A 343 -0.45 -13.48 -12.33
CA ARG A 343 -1.47 -12.47 -12.00
C ARG A 343 -0.99 -11.05 -12.27
N LEU A 344 0.29 -10.77 -11.99
CA LEU A 344 0.89 -9.47 -12.25
C LEU A 344 1.13 -9.17 -13.73
N GLN A 345 1.09 -10.18 -14.61
CA GLN A 345 1.17 -9.99 -16.06
C GLN A 345 -0.18 -9.73 -16.73
N THR A 346 -1.28 -9.65 -15.98
CA THR A 346 -2.55 -9.24 -16.57
C THR A 346 -2.53 -7.74 -16.89
N ASP A 347 -3.19 -7.31 -17.98
CA ASP A 347 -3.25 -5.89 -18.39
C ASP A 347 -3.66 -4.97 -17.25
N ARG A 348 -4.60 -5.44 -16.42
CA ARG A 348 -5.05 -4.72 -15.25
C ARG A 348 -3.97 -4.57 -14.18
N ALA A 349 -3.30 -5.67 -13.82
CA ALA A 349 -2.25 -5.61 -12.82
C ALA A 349 -1.09 -4.73 -13.31
N ILE A 350 -0.78 -4.77 -14.61
CA ILE A 350 0.19 -3.85 -15.24
C ILE A 350 -0.24 -2.40 -15.10
N ALA A 351 -1.53 -2.10 -15.30
CA ALA A 351 -2.06 -0.74 -15.14
C ALA A 351 -2.04 -0.25 -13.68
N LEU A 352 -2.35 -1.13 -12.72
CA LEU A 352 -2.41 -0.79 -11.30
C LEU A 352 -1.03 -0.80 -10.62
N PHE A 353 -0.14 -1.70 -11.03
CA PHE A 353 1.13 -2.01 -10.37
C PHE A 353 2.29 -2.14 -11.38
N PRO A 354 2.55 -1.11 -12.20
CA PRO A 354 3.49 -1.22 -13.33
C PRO A 354 4.89 -1.66 -12.91
N GLU A 355 5.40 -1.14 -11.78
CA GLU A 355 6.74 -1.50 -11.27
C GLU A 355 6.82 -2.94 -10.79
N ALA A 356 5.79 -3.41 -10.07
CA ALA A 356 5.72 -4.80 -9.61
C ALA A 356 5.55 -5.77 -10.79
N SER A 357 4.77 -5.40 -11.81
CA SER A 357 4.60 -6.16 -13.04
C SER A 357 5.88 -6.24 -13.87
N GLU A 358 6.61 -5.12 -14.02
CA GLU A 358 7.92 -5.10 -14.67
C GLU A 358 8.91 -6.01 -13.94
N ARG A 359 8.91 -5.94 -12.60
CA ARG A 359 9.76 -6.81 -11.76
C ARG A 359 9.38 -8.28 -11.90
N ALA A 360 8.09 -8.61 -11.89
CA ALA A 360 7.59 -9.97 -12.11
C ALA A 360 8.02 -10.52 -13.48
N GLY A 361 8.03 -9.69 -14.53
CA GLY A 361 8.47 -10.06 -15.87
C GLY A 361 9.94 -10.54 -15.93
N LYS A 362 10.79 -10.12 -14.99
CA LYS A 362 12.20 -10.56 -14.89
C LYS A 362 12.35 -12.01 -14.42
N PHE A 363 11.29 -12.62 -13.91
CA PHE A 363 11.26 -14.02 -13.47
C PHE A 363 10.64 -14.96 -14.51
N LEU A 364 10.02 -14.43 -15.56
CA LEU A 364 9.52 -15.26 -16.64
C LEU A 364 10.69 -15.76 -17.49
N PRO A 365 10.62 -17.01 -18.00
CA PRO A 365 11.52 -17.42 -19.06
C PRO A 365 11.37 -16.41 -20.19
N ARG A 366 12.50 -15.85 -20.66
CA ARG A 366 12.43 -15.14 -21.94
C ARG A 366 11.99 -16.19 -22.95
N PRO A 367 10.97 -15.91 -23.79
CA PRO A 367 10.76 -16.78 -24.94
C PRO A 367 12.12 -16.91 -25.60
N GLU A 368 12.62 -18.14 -25.72
CA GLU A 368 13.79 -18.38 -26.54
C GLU A 368 13.41 -17.78 -27.88
N THR A 369 13.98 -16.61 -28.19
CA THR A 369 13.91 -16.07 -29.53
C THR A 369 14.56 -17.16 -30.35
N ASP A 370 13.72 -17.98 -30.98
CA ASP A 370 14.10 -19.03 -31.92
C ASP A 370 15.32 -18.49 -32.63
N ALA A 371 16.44 -19.15 -32.37
CA ALA A 371 17.75 -18.73 -32.85
C ALA A 371 17.53 -18.24 -34.27
N ALA A 372 17.78 -16.95 -34.48
CA ALA A 372 17.62 -16.31 -35.76
C ALA A 372 18.22 -17.27 -36.77
N ILE A 373 17.34 -17.95 -37.51
CA ILE A 373 17.74 -18.88 -38.56
C ILE A 373 18.57 -17.97 -39.46
N ASP A 374 19.86 -18.21 -39.46
CA ASP A 374 20.84 -17.46 -40.21
C ASP A 374 20.36 -17.50 -41.66
N ALA A 375 19.79 -16.38 -42.12
CA ALA A 375 19.20 -16.23 -43.44
C ALA A 375 20.33 -16.03 -44.46
N THR A 376 21.32 -16.91 -44.44
CA THR A 376 22.46 -16.93 -45.35
C THR A 376 22.57 -18.22 -46.17
N ASP A 377 21.55 -19.09 -46.19
CA ASP A 377 21.56 -20.31 -47.02
C ASP A 377 20.20 -20.70 -47.63
N ILE A 378 19.40 -19.74 -48.12
CA ILE A 378 18.27 -20.06 -49.02
C ILE A 378 18.26 -19.12 -50.23
N GLU A 379 19.24 -19.31 -51.11
CA GLU A 379 19.14 -18.97 -52.52
C GLU A 379 18.88 -20.28 -53.30
N SER A 380 17.63 -20.75 -53.32
CA SER A 380 16.98 -21.34 -54.51
C SER A 380 15.64 -22.00 -54.19
N MET A 381 14.71 -21.78 -55.13
CA MET A 381 13.42 -22.45 -55.32
C MET A 381 12.20 -21.89 -54.58
N ALA A 382 11.47 -21.06 -55.33
CA ALA A 382 10.01 -20.89 -55.23
C ALA A 382 9.32 -21.74 -56.34
N PRO A 383 7.97 -21.86 -56.41
CA PRO A 383 6.94 -21.68 -55.39
C PRO A 383 5.92 -22.86 -55.34
N HIS A 384 5.14 -22.99 -54.27
CA HIS A 384 3.75 -23.42 -54.37
C HIS A 384 2.88 -22.80 -53.27
N HIS A 385 1.79 -22.19 -53.70
CA HIS A 385 0.76 -21.54 -52.89
C HIS A 385 -0.13 -22.59 -52.20
N GLU A 386 -0.29 -22.48 -50.87
CA GLU A 386 -1.46 -22.99 -50.14
C GLU A 386 -1.88 -22.00 -49.04
N PRO A 387 -3.18 -21.92 -48.72
CA PRO A 387 -3.74 -20.90 -47.81
C PRO A 387 -3.54 -21.28 -46.33
N PRO A 388 -3.61 -20.31 -45.39
CA PRO A 388 -3.29 -20.56 -44.00
C PRO A 388 -4.46 -21.24 -43.26
N PRO A 389 -4.20 -22.23 -42.38
CA PRO A 389 -5.19 -22.68 -41.42
C PRO A 389 -5.19 -21.80 -40.15
N ALA A 390 -6.25 -21.99 -39.39
CA ALA A 390 -6.74 -21.16 -38.30
C ALA A 390 -5.75 -20.88 -37.16
N GLN A 391 -6.01 -19.75 -36.49
CA GLN A 391 -5.38 -19.27 -35.27
C GLN A 391 -5.25 -20.38 -34.21
N SER A 392 -4.01 -20.68 -33.84
CA SER A 392 -3.64 -21.49 -32.69
C SER A 392 -3.93 -20.72 -31.40
N THR A 393 -4.91 -21.17 -30.63
CA THR A 393 -5.05 -20.79 -29.22
C THR A 393 -3.87 -21.39 -28.45
N TYR A 394 -2.97 -20.54 -27.97
CA TYR A 394 -1.91 -20.93 -27.05
C TYR A 394 -2.50 -21.40 -25.73
N ASP A 395 -2.27 -22.67 -25.40
CA ASP A 395 -2.66 -23.28 -24.13
C ASP A 395 -1.60 -22.98 -23.07
N PHE A 396 -1.96 -22.14 -22.09
CA PHE A 396 -1.08 -21.56 -21.06
C PHE A 396 -0.72 -22.53 -19.92
N ASN A 397 -1.01 -23.82 -20.08
CA ASN A 397 -0.76 -24.86 -19.07
C ASN A 397 0.69 -25.40 -19.06
N ASN A 398 1.50 -25.08 -20.08
CA ASN A 398 2.91 -25.54 -20.18
C ASN A 398 3.91 -24.74 -19.32
N LEU A 399 3.51 -23.60 -18.74
CA LEU A 399 4.42 -22.76 -17.93
C LEU A 399 4.91 -23.47 -16.65
N THR A 400 4.13 -24.42 -16.13
CA THR A 400 4.50 -25.26 -14.98
C THR A 400 5.53 -26.33 -15.34
N ASP A 401 5.47 -26.86 -16.56
CA ASP A 401 6.36 -27.94 -17.01
C ASP A 401 7.74 -27.40 -17.43
N ASP A 402 7.82 -26.17 -17.94
CA ASP A 402 9.11 -25.55 -18.27
C ASP A 402 9.90 -25.11 -17.03
N ILE A 403 9.22 -24.70 -15.95
CA ILE A 403 9.88 -24.43 -14.65
C ILE A 403 10.39 -25.74 -14.03
N LEU A 404 9.72 -26.87 -14.26
CA LEU A 404 10.16 -28.19 -13.82
C LEU A 404 11.28 -28.77 -14.71
N ASN A 405 11.29 -28.49 -16.01
CA ASN A 405 12.32 -28.97 -16.94
C ASN A 405 13.67 -28.24 -16.81
N ILE A 406 13.69 -26.98 -16.34
CA ILE A 406 14.94 -26.25 -16.05
C ILE A 406 15.64 -26.81 -14.79
N MET A 407 14.92 -27.50 -13.90
CA MET A 407 15.49 -28.18 -12.73
C MET A 407 15.65 -29.67 -13.02
N GLY A 408 16.74 -30.06 -13.69
CA GLY A 408 17.02 -31.44 -14.12
C GLY A 408 16.84 -32.52 -13.03
N VAL A 409 15.61 -32.95 -12.80
CA VAL A 409 15.23 -34.11 -12.00
C VAL A 409 14.90 -35.22 -12.99
N THR A 410 15.95 -35.83 -13.53
CA THR A 410 15.86 -37.17 -14.11
C THR A 410 15.77 -38.17 -12.97
N GLY A 411 14.60 -38.75 -12.76
CA GLY A 411 14.37 -39.74 -11.69
C GLY A 411 13.25 -40.71 -12.04
N ALA A 412 13.57 -41.69 -12.88
CA ALA A 412 12.72 -42.81 -13.23
C ALA A 412 12.30 -43.63 -11.99
N GLY A 413 11.01 -43.98 -11.92
CA GLY A 413 10.47 -44.84 -10.87
C GLY A 413 9.15 -45.48 -11.30
N LYS A 414 9.19 -46.33 -12.32
CA LYS A 414 8.07 -47.21 -12.67
C LYS A 414 7.82 -48.20 -11.53
N GLY A 415 6.63 -48.09 -10.96
CA GLY A 415 5.80 -49.11 -10.30
C GLY A 415 6.46 -50.39 -9.78
N LEU A 416 6.50 -50.51 -8.45
CA LEU A 416 6.35 -51.80 -7.78
C LEU A 416 4.92 -51.86 -7.23
N VAL A 417 4.10 -52.72 -7.84
CA VAL A 417 2.81 -53.16 -7.27
C VAL A 417 3.13 -54.30 -6.32
N GLY A 418 2.79 -54.14 -5.04
CA GLY A 418 2.95 -55.17 -4.03
C GLY A 418 2.13 -54.88 -2.78
N HIS A 419 0.98 -55.54 -2.68
CA HIS A 419 0.20 -55.88 -1.49
C HIS A 419 0.06 -54.84 -0.36
N LEU A 420 -1.14 -54.25 -0.28
CA LEU A 420 -2.12 -54.48 0.81
C LEU A 420 -3.51 -54.04 0.37
#